data_AF-A0A3R9DI44-F1
#
_entry.id   AF-A0A3R9DI44-F1
#
_cell.length_a   1.000
_cell.length_b   1.000
_cell.length_c   1.000
_cell.angle_alpha   90.00
_cell.angle_beta   90.00
_cell.angle_gamma   90.00
#
_symmetry.space_group_name_H-M   'P 1'
#
loop_
_entity.id
_entity.type
_entity.pdbx_description
1 polymer ?
#
loop_
_entity_poly.entity_id
_entity_poly.type
_entity_poly.pdbx_seq_one_letter_code
_entity_poly.pdbx_strand_id
1 'polypeptide(L)'
;MLKRTLAVLTSLCTAFAPSLLFSATVAHAAPARPAAVAAVSPKCSGTASWGKIRYQVCFRWNCDSTKCNVLGYLGLINTATSARTVNWDLYYAYDGGPFNTDDSGAIRLNAGEQRTIYSANARQTRLCVRNEERLWIDYDGTLSTAIFASETIGCL
;
A
#
# COMPACT_ATOMS: atom_id res chain seq x y z
N MET A 1 39.67 40.05 31.45
CA MET A 1 40.92 39.32 31.17
C MET A 1 40.65 38.30 30.07
N LEU A 2 41.08 38.60 28.84
CA LEU A 2 40.99 37.69 27.69
C LEU A 2 42.24 37.94 26.85
N LYS A 3 43.27 37.10 26.98
CA LYS A 3 44.51 37.20 26.19
C LYS A 3 44.42 36.26 25.00
N ARG A 4 44.35 36.87 23.82
CA ARG A 4 44.57 36.26 22.50
C ARG A 4 45.98 35.68 22.45
N THR A 5 46.15 34.50 21.87
CA THR A 5 47.45 34.11 21.30
C THR A 5 47.21 33.19 20.10
N LEU A 6 47.53 33.74 18.92
CA LEU A 6 47.69 33.04 17.66
C LEU A 6 49.20 32.75 17.52
N ALA A 7 49.60 31.55 17.14
CA ALA A 7 50.95 31.31 16.62
C ALA A 7 50.90 30.23 15.53
N VAL A 8 51.59 30.57 14.45
CA VAL A 8 51.61 29.96 13.12
C VAL A 8 52.78 28.97 12.99
N LEU A 9 52.55 27.98 12.12
CA LEU A 9 53.43 27.00 11.47
C LEU A 9 54.96 27.10 11.62
N THR A 10 55.61 25.93 11.66
CA THR A 10 56.72 25.54 10.75
C THR A 10 56.92 24.01 10.83
N SER A 11 56.73 23.29 9.71
CA SER A 11 57.79 22.75 8.83
C SER A 11 58.34 21.39 9.31
N LEU A 12 58.04 20.33 8.55
CA LEU A 12 59.08 19.49 7.95
C LEU A 12 58.48 18.54 6.89
N CYS A 13 58.84 18.79 5.63
CA CYS A 13 58.77 17.79 4.56
C CYS A 13 59.93 16.80 4.75
N THR A 14 59.62 15.52 4.93
CA THR A 14 60.54 14.43 4.58
C THR A 14 59.77 13.37 3.81
N ALA A 15 60.15 13.25 2.55
CA ALA A 15 59.66 12.26 1.59
C ALA A 15 60.04 10.84 2.03
N PHE A 16 59.08 9.93 1.97
CA PHE A 16 59.32 8.51 1.76
C PHE A 16 58.15 7.93 0.97
N ALA A 17 58.39 7.66 -0.30
CA ALA A 17 57.51 6.85 -1.13
C ALA A 17 57.85 5.37 -0.91
N PRO A 18 56.85 4.50 -0.71
CA PRO A 18 56.93 3.15 -1.22
C PRO A 18 55.79 2.91 -2.22
N SER A 19 56.21 2.41 -3.37
CA SER A 19 55.45 1.91 -4.50
C SER A 19 54.21 1.11 -4.08
N LEU A 20 53.02 1.68 -4.24
CA LEU A 20 51.76 0.94 -4.16
C LEU A 20 51.51 0.27 -5.52
N LEU A 21 51.73 -1.04 -5.55
CA LEU A 21 51.29 -1.93 -6.61
C LEU A 21 49.76 -1.82 -6.73
N PHE A 22 49.29 -1.20 -7.81
CA PHE A 22 47.89 -1.22 -8.21
C PHE A 22 47.52 -2.63 -8.68
N SER A 23 46.99 -3.46 -7.79
CA SER A 23 46.18 -4.62 -8.22
C SER A 23 44.81 -4.09 -8.63
N ALA A 24 44.62 -3.91 -9.94
CA ALA A 24 43.30 -3.66 -10.51
C ALA A 24 42.45 -4.93 -10.37
N THR A 25 41.73 -5.07 -9.25
CA THR A 25 40.63 -6.01 -9.15
C THR A 25 39.53 -5.54 -10.09
N VAL A 26 39.32 -6.27 -11.18
CA VAL A 26 38.15 -6.08 -12.05
C VAL A 26 36.92 -6.37 -11.18
N ALA A 27 36.22 -5.33 -10.76
CA ALA A 27 34.95 -5.45 -10.07
C ALA A 27 33.98 -6.13 -11.04
N HIS A 28 33.69 -7.41 -10.79
CA HIS A 28 32.58 -8.07 -11.46
C HIS A 28 31.31 -7.37 -10.99
N ALA A 29 30.69 -6.59 -11.87
CA ALA A 29 29.39 -6.02 -11.61
C ALA A 29 28.43 -7.17 -11.30
N ALA A 30 27.86 -7.18 -10.10
CA ALA A 30 26.77 -8.09 -9.77
C ALA A 30 25.68 -7.92 -10.85
N PRO A 31 25.06 -9.01 -11.33
CA PRO A 31 23.99 -8.90 -12.31
C PRO A 31 22.95 -7.93 -11.77
N ALA A 32 22.65 -6.90 -12.55
CA ALA A 32 21.62 -5.94 -12.22
C ALA A 32 20.32 -6.72 -12.01
N ARG A 33 19.86 -6.79 -10.76
CA ARG A 33 18.55 -7.33 -10.42
C ARG A 33 17.54 -6.53 -11.27
N PRO A 34 16.62 -7.18 -12.00
CA PRO A 34 15.56 -6.45 -12.70
C PRO A 34 14.94 -5.47 -11.71
N ALA A 35 14.82 -4.20 -12.11
CA ALA A 35 14.18 -3.20 -11.28
C ALA A 35 12.79 -3.72 -10.93
N ALA A 36 12.60 -4.11 -9.67
CA ALA A 36 11.28 -4.45 -9.16
C ALA A 36 10.41 -3.23 -9.41
N VAL A 37 9.41 -3.37 -10.28
CA VAL A 37 8.37 -2.37 -10.41
C VAL A 37 7.69 -2.37 -9.05
N ALA A 38 8.04 -1.41 -8.19
CA ALA A 38 7.43 -1.27 -6.89
C ALA A 38 5.95 -0.98 -7.11
N ALA A 39 5.11 -2.02 -7.07
CA ALA A 39 3.68 -1.88 -7.11
C ALA A 39 3.29 -1.02 -5.90
N VAL A 40 2.78 0.20 -6.16
CA VAL A 40 2.49 1.19 -5.11
C VAL A 40 1.16 0.79 -4.46
N SER A 41 1.26 0.15 -3.30
CA SER A 41 0.11 -0.06 -2.42
C SER A 41 -0.25 1.25 -1.71
N PRO A 42 -1.53 1.62 -1.51
CA PRO A 42 -2.75 0.84 -1.78
C PRO A 42 -3.33 1.02 -3.20
N LYS A 43 -4.16 0.05 -3.61
CA LYS A 43 -5.01 0.14 -4.80
C LYS A 43 -6.46 0.38 -4.41
N CYS A 44 -7.12 1.30 -5.11
CA CYS A 44 -8.53 1.62 -4.91
C CYS A 44 -9.32 1.60 -6.22
N SER A 45 -10.62 1.37 -6.10
CA SER A 45 -11.61 1.57 -7.16
C SER A 45 -11.84 3.06 -7.41
N GLY A 46 -12.62 3.40 -8.43
CA GLY A 46 -13.28 4.70 -8.47
C GLY A 46 -14.29 4.85 -7.32
N THR A 47 -14.74 6.07 -7.04
CA THR A 47 -15.84 6.33 -6.11
C THR A 47 -17.18 6.14 -6.82
N ALA A 48 -18.08 5.35 -6.23
CA ALA A 48 -19.46 5.23 -6.68
C ALA A 48 -20.43 5.88 -5.69
N SER A 49 -21.69 6.00 -6.10
CA SER A 49 -22.79 6.49 -5.26
C SER A 49 -23.98 5.56 -5.36
N TRP A 50 -24.58 5.24 -4.21
CA TRP A 50 -25.85 4.52 -4.12
C TRP A 50 -26.78 5.40 -3.29
N GLY A 51 -27.73 6.04 -3.99
CA GLY A 51 -28.54 7.12 -3.44
C GLY A 51 -27.71 8.18 -2.70
N LYS A 52 -27.82 8.25 -1.36
CA LYS A 52 -27.08 9.23 -0.53
C LYS A 52 -25.76 8.71 0.06
N ILE A 53 -25.35 7.49 -0.24
CA ILE A 53 -24.06 6.95 0.21
C ILE A 53 -23.06 7.00 -0.94
N ARG A 54 -21.91 7.64 -0.75
CA ARG A 54 -20.76 7.50 -1.63
C ARG A 54 -19.84 6.43 -1.06
N TYR A 55 -19.29 5.57 -1.91
CA TYR A 55 -18.52 4.41 -1.48
C TYR A 55 -17.36 4.10 -2.43
N GLN A 56 -16.32 3.49 -1.87
CA GLN A 56 -15.09 3.07 -2.57
C GLN A 56 -14.57 1.80 -1.91
N VAL A 57 -13.99 0.90 -2.70
CA VAL A 57 -13.25 -0.26 -2.20
C VAL A 57 -11.77 -0.13 -2.52
N CYS A 58 -10.94 -0.56 -1.59
CA CYS A 58 -9.50 -0.55 -1.73
C CYS A 58 -8.90 -1.81 -1.11
N PHE A 59 -7.66 -2.08 -1.46
CA PHE A 59 -6.84 -3.04 -0.73
C PHE A 59 -5.41 -2.55 -0.68
N ARG A 60 -4.73 -2.97 0.39
CA ARG A 60 -3.30 -2.81 0.54
C ARG A 60 -2.63 -4.16 0.66
N TRP A 61 -1.36 -4.25 0.28
CA TRP A 61 -0.56 -5.45 0.44
C TRP A 61 0.83 -5.11 0.94
N ASN A 62 1.39 -6.03 1.71
CA ASN A 62 2.79 -6.02 2.09
C ASN A 62 3.38 -7.41 1.82
N CYS A 63 4.53 -7.47 1.18
CA CYS A 63 5.14 -8.72 0.73
C CYS A 63 6.54 -8.89 1.31
N ASP A 64 6.88 -10.14 1.64
CA ASP A 64 8.26 -10.60 1.80
C ASP A 64 8.72 -11.31 0.53
N SER A 65 9.88 -11.97 0.55
CA SER A 65 10.43 -12.67 -0.63
C SER A 65 9.67 -13.95 -1.02
N THR A 66 8.63 -14.35 -0.28
CA THR A 66 7.90 -15.61 -0.46
C THR A 66 6.40 -15.44 -0.56
N LYS A 67 5.83 -14.39 0.05
CA LYS A 67 4.38 -14.21 0.19
C LYS A 67 3.97 -12.74 0.35
N CYS A 68 2.68 -12.48 0.17
CA CYS A 68 2.04 -11.20 0.43
C CYS A 68 0.89 -11.36 1.42
N ASN A 69 0.71 -10.36 2.29
CA ASN A 69 -0.50 -10.19 3.10
C ASN A 69 -1.34 -9.07 2.50
N VAL A 70 -2.58 -9.36 2.13
CA VAL A 70 -3.54 -8.45 1.50
C VAL A 70 -4.62 -8.08 2.51
N LEU A 71 -4.94 -6.79 2.63
CA LEU A 71 -6.02 -6.30 3.50
C LEU A 71 -6.97 -5.43 2.67
N GLY A 72 -8.21 -5.91 2.52
CA GLY A 72 -9.31 -5.15 1.93
C GLY A 72 -9.86 -4.10 2.89
N TYR A 73 -10.33 -2.98 2.38
CA TYR A 73 -11.02 -1.95 3.15
C TYR A 73 -11.95 -1.13 2.27
N LEU A 74 -12.93 -0.50 2.89
CA LEU A 74 -13.93 0.33 2.22
C LEU A 74 -13.99 1.72 2.83
N GLY A 75 -14.28 2.71 2.00
CA GLY A 75 -14.63 4.07 2.41
C GLY A 75 -16.10 4.32 2.15
N LEU A 76 -16.81 4.89 3.13
CA LEU A 76 -18.22 5.27 3.05
C LEU A 76 -18.40 6.73 3.46
N ILE A 77 -19.27 7.45 2.75
CA ILE A 77 -19.66 8.82 3.07
C ILE A 77 -21.18 8.92 3.00
N ASN A 78 -21.81 9.34 4.10
CA ASN A 78 -23.23 9.67 4.11
C ASN A 78 -23.45 11.13 3.72
N THR A 79 -23.94 11.35 2.50
CA THR A 79 -24.24 12.69 1.97
C THR A 79 -25.68 13.16 2.25
N ALA A 80 -26.46 12.39 3.02
CA ALA A 80 -27.78 12.82 3.47
C ALA A 80 -27.69 13.83 4.62
N THR A 81 -28.79 14.55 4.84
CA THR A 81 -28.99 15.41 6.03
C THR A 81 -29.43 14.64 7.27
N SER A 82 -29.66 13.34 7.14
CA SER A 82 -30.04 12.44 8.24
C SER A 82 -29.11 11.22 8.30
N ALA A 83 -29.04 10.60 9.49
CA ALA A 83 -28.23 9.41 9.69
C ALA A 83 -28.79 8.19 8.94
N ARG A 84 -27.90 7.33 8.43
CA ARG A 84 -28.22 6.11 7.69
C ARG A 84 -27.48 4.92 8.29
N THR A 85 -28.11 3.74 8.26
CA THR A 85 -27.42 2.48 8.53
C THR A 85 -27.13 1.83 7.18
N VAL A 86 -25.86 1.51 6.94
CA VAL A 86 -25.36 0.91 5.70
C VAL A 86 -24.87 -0.49 6.00
N ASN A 87 -25.51 -1.48 5.39
CA ASN A 87 -25.00 -2.84 5.27
C ASN A 87 -23.99 -2.88 4.13
N TRP A 88 -22.95 -3.69 4.27
CA TRP A 88 -21.90 -3.84 3.27
C TRP A 88 -21.40 -5.26 3.23
N ASP A 89 -21.04 -5.71 2.03
CA ASP A 89 -20.43 -7.01 1.78
C ASP A 89 -19.17 -6.82 0.93
N LEU A 90 -18.05 -7.36 1.42
CA LEU A 90 -16.75 -7.34 0.77
C LEU A 90 -16.39 -8.76 0.33
N TYR A 91 -15.97 -8.89 -0.93
CA TYR A 91 -15.52 -10.16 -1.50
C TYR A 91 -14.18 -9.98 -2.19
N TYR A 92 -13.42 -11.06 -2.29
CA TYR A 92 -12.16 -11.09 -3.00
C TYR A 92 -12.05 -12.26 -3.97
N ALA A 93 -11.23 -12.10 -5.00
CA ALA A 93 -10.82 -13.18 -5.89
C ALA A 93 -9.34 -13.04 -6.26
N TYR A 94 -8.72 -14.18 -6.56
CA TYR A 94 -7.35 -14.26 -7.06
C TYR A 94 -7.34 -14.82 -8.48
N ASP A 95 -6.54 -14.22 -9.37
CA ASP A 95 -6.28 -14.67 -10.73
C ASP A 95 -7.56 -14.93 -11.57
N GLY A 96 -8.63 -14.17 -11.31
CA GLY A 96 -9.92 -14.32 -12.00
C GLY A 96 -10.73 -15.55 -11.56
N GLY A 97 -10.35 -16.20 -10.46
CA GLY A 97 -11.09 -17.30 -9.85
C GLY A 97 -12.43 -16.89 -9.21
N PRO A 98 -13.10 -17.82 -8.51
CA PRO A 98 -14.37 -17.53 -7.84
C PRO A 98 -14.21 -16.51 -6.72
N PHE A 99 -15.25 -15.71 -6.50
CA PHE A 99 -15.31 -14.77 -5.38
C PHE A 99 -15.54 -15.49 -4.07
N ASN A 100 -14.74 -15.14 -3.07
CA ASN A 100 -14.86 -15.59 -1.70
C ASN A 100 -15.29 -14.40 -0.84
N THR A 101 -16.13 -14.65 0.15
CA THR A 101 -16.48 -13.63 1.15
C THR A 101 -15.22 -13.24 1.92
N ASP A 102 -14.93 -11.94 1.95
CA ASP A 102 -13.88 -11.38 2.79
C ASP A 102 -14.45 -11.06 4.18
N ASP A 103 -15.42 -10.14 4.21
CA ASP A 103 -16.03 -9.61 5.41
C ASP A 103 -17.37 -8.97 5.07
N SER A 104 -18.22 -8.77 6.07
CA SER A 104 -19.47 -8.05 5.93
C SER A 104 -19.92 -7.41 7.25
N GLY A 105 -20.82 -6.45 7.17
CA GLY A 105 -21.33 -5.84 8.38
C GLY A 105 -22.33 -4.72 8.16
N ALA A 106 -22.71 -4.08 9.25
CA ALA A 106 -23.61 -2.94 9.27
C ALA A 106 -22.99 -1.79 10.04
N ILE A 107 -23.11 -0.58 9.52
CA ILE A 107 -22.57 0.62 10.16
C ILE A 107 -23.55 1.78 10.12
N ARG A 108 -23.73 2.46 11.25
CA ARG A 108 -24.50 3.70 11.30
C ARG A 108 -23.58 4.89 11.04
N LEU A 109 -23.91 5.68 10.02
CA LEU A 109 -23.24 6.91 9.65
C LEU A 109 -24.16 8.10 9.95
N ASN A 110 -23.66 9.07 10.71
CA ASN A 110 -24.35 10.33 10.91
C ASN A 110 -24.43 11.14 9.61
N ALA A 111 -25.23 12.22 9.60
CA ALA A 111 -25.33 13.11 8.45
C ALA A 111 -23.95 13.74 8.14
N GLY A 112 -23.50 13.66 6.90
CA GLY A 112 -22.19 14.17 6.46
C GLY A 112 -20.99 13.32 6.90
N GLU A 113 -21.19 12.21 7.63
CA GLU A 113 -20.09 11.42 8.16
C GLU A 113 -19.35 10.64 7.06
N GLN A 114 -18.02 10.64 7.16
CA GLN A 114 -17.14 9.76 6.40
C GLN A 114 -16.47 8.74 7.33
N ARG A 115 -16.41 7.48 6.90
CA ARG A 115 -15.77 6.40 7.64
C ARG A 115 -15.00 5.46 6.72
N THR A 116 -13.85 5.00 7.18
CA THR A 116 -13.08 3.91 6.57
C THR A 116 -13.21 2.67 7.45
N ILE A 117 -13.52 1.53 6.85
CA ILE A 117 -13.69 0.25 7.54
C ILE A 117 -12.71 -0.74 6.92
N TYR A 118 -11.86 -1.34 7.74
CA TYR A 118 -10.95 -2.41 7.31
C TYR A 118 -11.64 -3.75 7.50
N SER A 119 -11.40 -4.68 6.57
CA SER A 119 -11.73 -6.09 6.79
C SER A 119 -11.06 -6.60 8.07
N ALA A 120 -11.72 -7.54 8.75
CA ALA A 120 -11.24 -8.07 10.02
C ALA A 120 -9.86 -8.71 9.94
N ASN A 121 -9.53 -9.36 8.81
CA ASN A 121 -8.32 -10.16 8.66
C ASN A 121 -7.57 -9.84 7.37
N ALA A 122 -6.24 -9.73 7.48
CA ALA A 122 -5.38 -9.76 6.31
C ALA A 122 -5.23 -11.20 5.79
N ARG A 123 -5.35 -11.38 4.48
CA ARG A 123 -5.26 -12.67 3.79
C ARG A 123 -3.85 -12.89 3.25
N GLN A 124 -3.31 -14.09 3.44
CA GLN A 124 -2.02 -14.45 2.87
C GLN A 124 -2.19 -15.04 1.46
N THR A 125 -1.32 -14.65 0.53
CA THR A 125 -1.25 -15.22 -0.82
C THR A 125 0.20 -15.27 -1.32
N ARG A 126 0.41 -15.97 -2.44
CA ARG A 126 1.72 -16.06 -3.13
C ARG A 126 2.04 -14.75 -3.87
N LEU A 127 3.30 -14.58 -4.26
CA LEU A 127 3.73 -13.45 -5.10
C LEU A 127 3.12 -13.52 -6.50
N CYS A 128 3.05 -12.36 -7.18
CA CYS A 128 2.57 -12.23 -8.57
C CYS A 128 1.16 -12.76 -8.82
N VAL A 129 0.24 -12.48 -7.90
CA VAL A 129 -1.18 -12.81 -8.05
C VAL A 129 -1.95 -11.56 -8.42
N ARG A 130 -2.92 -11.67 -9.33
CA ARG A 130 -3.89 -10.60 -9.52
C ARG A 130 -4.95 -10.69 -8.42
N ASN A 131 -5.00 -9.68 -7.56
CA ASN A 131 -6.07 -9.52 -6.57
C ASN A 131 -7.21 -8.71 -7.18
N GLU A 132 -8.44 -9.03 -6.79
CA GLU A 132 -9.62 -8.21 -7.03
C GLU A 132 -10.48 -8.17 -5.77
N GLU A 133 -10.76 -6.97 -5.27
CA GLU A 133 -11.77 -6.73 -4.22
C GLU A 133 -13.06 -6.22 -4.84
N ARG A 134 -14.20 -6.68 -4.33
CA ARG A 134 -15.54 -6.23 -4.72
C ARG A 134 -16.37 -5.84 -3.53
N LEU A 135 -17.07 -4.72 -3.66
CA LEU A 135 -17.91 -4.16 -2.61
C LEU A 135 -19.33 -3.92 -3.12
N TRP A 136 -20.29 -4.35 -2.30
CA TRP A 136 -21.69 -3.98 -2.39
C TRP A 136 -22.12 -3.26 -1.11
N ILE A 137 -23.08 -2.35 -1.23
CA ILE A 137 -23.72 -1.70 -0.08
C ILE A 137 -25.24 -1.70 -0.22
N ASP A 138 -25.92 -1.64 0.91
CA ASP A 138 -27.37 -1.47 1.01
C ASP A 138 -27.69 -0.57 2.23
N TYR A 139 -28.58 0.41 2.06
CA TYR A 139 -29.08 1.23 3.17
C TYR A 139 -30.59 1.52 3.08
N ASP A 140 -31.26 1.03 2.05
CA ASP A 140 -32.67 1.27 1.75
C ASP A 140 -33.44 -0.02 1.40
N GLY A 141 -32.84 -1.18 1.65
CA GLY A 141 -33.38 -2.51 1.36
C GLY A 141 -33.07 -2.98 -0.06
N THR A 142 -32.26 -2.24 -0.83
CA THR A 142 -31.83 -2.62 -2.19
C THR A 142 -30.32 -2.58 -2.29
N LEU A 143 -29.75 -3.68 -2.81
CA LEU A 143 -28.31 -3.82 -3.01
C LEU A 143 -27.82 -2.93 -4.17
N SER A 144 -26.69 -2.27 -3.98
CA SER A 144 -26.02 -1.49 -5.02
C SER A 144 -25.48 -2.37 -6.16
N THR A 145 -25.06 -1.76 -7.27
CA THR A 145 -24.13 -2.43 -8.18
C THR A 145 -22.78 -2.66 -7.50
N ALA A 146 -22.08 -3.71 -7.89
CA ALA A 146 -20.72 -3.97 -7.39
C ALA A 146 -19.75 -2.91 -7.92
N ILE A 147 -18.83 -2.45 -7.06
CA ILE A 147 -17.60 -1.79 -7.50
C ILE A 147 -16.40 -2.65 -7.17
N PHE A 148 -15.30 -2.46 -7.89
CA PHE A 148 -14.12 -3.29 -7.71
C PHE A 148 -12.80 -2.53 -7.86
N ALA A 149 -11.78 -3.04 -7.17
CA ALA A 149 -10.39 -2.64 -7.31
C ALA A 149 -9.58 -3.89 -7.67
N SER A 150 -8.69 -3.80 -8.67
CA SER A 150 -7.84 -4.94 -9.05
C SER A 150 -6.43 -4.51 -9.44
N GLU A 151 -5.44 -5.32 -9.08
CA GLU A 151 -4.02 -5.14 -9.40
C GLU A 151 -3.24 -6.45 -9.21
N THR A 152 -2.13 -6.61 -9.94
CA THR A 152 -1.13 -7.66 -9.69
C THR A 152 -0.22 -7.27 -8.54
N ILE A 153 -0.20 -8.06 -7.47
CA ILE A 153 0.55 -7.74 -6.25
C ILE A 153 1.94 -8.39 -6.23
N GLY A 154 2.93 -7.64 -5.75
CA GLY A 154 4.17 -8.19 -5.19
C GLY A 154 5.05 -9.03 -6.13
N CYS A 155 5.23 -8.62 -7.40
CA CYS A 155 6.23 -9.23 -8.27
C CYS A 155 7.63 -8.70 -7.95
N LEU A 156 8.30 -9.36 -7.01
CA LEU A 156 9.64 -9.03 -6.52
C LEU A 156 10.73 -9.92 -7.14
#